data_AF-A0A9D9M3J0-F1
#
_entry.id   AF-A0A9D9M3J0-F1
#
_cell.length_a   1.000
_cell.length_b   1.000
_cell.length_c   1.000
_cell.angle_alpha   90.00
_cell.angle_beta   90.00
_cell.angle_gamma   90.00
#
_symmetry.space_group_name_H-M   'P 1'
#
loop_
_entity.id
_entity.type
_entity.pdbx_description
1 polymer ?
#
loop_
_entity_poly.entity_id
_entity_poly.type
_entity_poly.pdbx_seq_one_letter_code
_entity_poly.pdbx_strand_id
1 'polypeptide(L)'
;NWIPEDWIVSLLGKKNPLGVILAVFAGIPMYADIFGCISISESLLAKGALLGVVLSFMMAVTTLSLPSLIMLKKAIKTKLLVIFVSICVAGIILVGYFFNVFQTLFL
;
A
#
# COMPACT_ATOMS: atom_id res chain seq x y z
N ASN A 1 -5.46 -9.58 17.63
CA ASN A 1 -4.42 -9.53 18.67
C ASN A 1 -3.02 -10.00 18.22
N TRP A 2 -2.75 -10.22 16.92
CA TRP A 2 -1.43 -10.74 16.47
C TRP A 2 -0.55 -9.70 15.74
N ILE A 3 -1.01 -8.46 15.58
CA ILE A 3 -0.12 -7.36 15.18
C ILE A 3 -0.12 -6.33 16.32
N PRO A 4 1.04 -6.05 16.95
CA PRO A 4 1.10 -5.10 18.05
C PRO A 4 0.53 -3.75 17.61
N GLU A 5 -0.49 -3.32 18.35
CA GLU A 5 -1.28 -2.14 18.05
C GLU A 5 -0.41 -0.88 17.98
N ASP A 6 0.57 -0.80 18.86
CA ASP A 6 1.55 0.28 18.93
C ASP A 6 2.43 0.39 17.68
N TRP A 7 2.74 -0.72 16.99
CA TRP A 7 3.54 -0.68 15.77
C TRP A 7 2.74 -0.13 14.59
N ILE A 8 1.50 -0.60 14.39
CA ILE A 8 0.64 -0.10 13.31
C ILE A 8 0.31 1.38 13.56
N VAL A 9 -0.01 1.77 14.80
CA VAL A 9 -0.37 3.15 15.14
C VAL A 9 0.83 4.10 15.06
N SER A 10 2.03 3.66 15.45
CA SER A 10 3.28 4.42 15.32
C SER A 10 3.69 4.63 13.85
N LEU A 11 3.57 3.59 13.01
CA LEU A 11 3.97 3.65 11.60
C LEU A 11 2.92 4.30 10.70
N LEU A 12 1.62 4.09 10.95
CA LEU A 12 0.53 4.47 10.02
C LEU A 12 -0.47 5.49 10.59
N GLY A 13 -0.58 5.65 11.92
CA GLY A 13 -1.67 6.41 12.56
C GLY A 13 -1.37 7.88 12.93
N LYS A 14 -0.10 8.31 13.00
CA LYS A 14 0.26 9.66 13.46
C LYS A 14 0.91 10.51 12.38
N LYS A 15 0.10 11.06 11.45
CA LYS A 15 0.49 12.11 10.48
C LYS A 15 1.91 11.90 9.90
N ASN A 16 2.30 10.64 9.71
CA ASN A 16 3.67 10.27 9.49
C ASN A 16 3.86 10.27 7.98
N PRO A 17 4.76 11.11 7.42
CA PRO A 17 4.99 11.11 5.99
C PRO A 17 5.40 9.72 5.50
N LEU A 18 5.98 8.86 6.34
CA LEU A 18 6.38 7.50 5.95
C LEU A 18 5.23 6.51 5.77
N GLY A 19 4.00 6.84 6.21
CA GLY A 19 2.87 5.90 6.20
C GLY A 19 2.55 5.34 4.81
N VAL A 20 2.62 6.18 3.78
CA VAL A 20 2.35 5.78 2.38
C VAL A 20 3.38 4.75 1.91
N ILE A 21 4.66 5.00 2.15
CA ILE A 21 5.75 4.11 1.73
C ILE A 21 5.62 2.76 2.44
N LEU A 22 5.37 2.77 3.74
CA LEU A 22 5.20 1.57 4.55
C LEU A 22 3.99 0.74 4.12
N ALA A 23 2.87 1.40 3.81
CA ALA A 23 1.69 0.75 3.24
C ALA A 23 1.99 0.06 1.90
N VAL A 24 2.75 0.72 1.01
CA VAL A 24 3.14 0.11 -0.27
C VAL A 24 4.00 -1.13 -0.05
N PHE A 25 5.05 -1.04 0.77
CA PHE A 25 5.92 -2.19 1.02
C PHE A 25 5.24 -3.34 1.77
N ALA A 26 4.32 -3.04 2.68
CA ALA A 26 3.50 -4.05 3.35
C ALA A 26 2.50 -4.72 2.38
N GLY A 27 2.00 -3.97 1.39
CA GLY A 27 1.06 -4.47 0.40
C GLY A 27 1.68 -5.37 -0.67
N ILE A 28 2.90 -5.08 -1.14
CA ILE A 28 3.59 -5.84 -2.20
C ILE A 28 3.61 -7.37 -1.95
N PRO A 29 4.06 -7.88 -0.78
CA PRO A 29 4.12 -9.33 -0.56
C PRO A 29 2.74 -9.94 -0.26
N MET A 30 1.74 -9.12 0.05
CA MET A 30 0.45 -9.61 0.49
C MET A 30 -0.39 -10.03 -0.71
N TYR A 31 -0.48 -11.33 -0.95
CA TYR A 31 -1.48 -11.88 -1.87
C TYR A 31 -2.81 -11.96 -1.13
N ALA A 32 -3.63 -10.91 -1.23
CA ALA A 32 -4.93 -10.87 -0.57
C ALA A 32 -6.04 -10.57 -1.56
N ASP A 33 -7.16 -11.25 -1.37
CA ASP A 33 -8.41 -10.93 -2.04
C ASP A 33 -8.91 -9.54 -1.62
N ILE A 34 -9.68 -8.90 -2.50
CA ILE A 34 -10.21 -7.56 -2.31
C ILE A 34 -11.01 -7.45 -1.00
N PHE A 35 -11.77 -8.49 -0.63
CA PHE A 35 -12.50 -8.51 0.64
C PHE A 35 -11.58 -8.42 1.86
N GLY A 36 -10.45 -9.13 1.84
CA GLY A 36 -9.44 -9.03 2.89
C GLY A 36 -8.80 -7.64 2.93
N CYS A 37 -8.54 -7.05 1.76
CA CYS A 37 -8.01 -5.69 1.67
C CYS A 37 -8.98 -4.65 2.23
N ILE A 38 -10.28 -4.80 2.01
CA ILE A 38 -11.33 -3.92 2.56
C ILE A 38 -11.32 -4.00 4.10
N SER A 39 -11.38 -5.20 4.68
CA SER A 39 -11.38 -5.34 6.15
C SER A 39 -10.11 -4.78 6.80
N ILE A 40 -8.95 -4.95 6.15
CA ILE A 40 -7.70 -4.36 6.63
C ILE A 40 -7.76 -2.83 6.51
N SER A 41 -8.27 -2.32 5.40
CA SER A 41 -8.41 -0.88 5.14
C SER A 41 -9.33 -0.19 6.13
N GLU A 42 -10.48 -0.80 6.45
CA GLU A 42 -11.39 -0.32 7.48
C GLU A 42 -10.71 -0.30 8.86
N SER A 43 -9.94 -1.34 9.19
CA SER A 43 -9.18 -1.38 10.44
C SER A 43 -8.11 -0.29 10.51
N LEU A 44 -7.39 -0.03 9.41
CA LEU A 44 -6.41 1.07 9.35
C LEU A 44 -7.07 2.44 9.48
N LEU A 45 -8.19 2.66 8.78
CA LEU A 45 -8.91 3.93 8.83
C LEU A 45 -9.50 4.19 10.22
N ALA A 46 -10.08 3.16 10.86
CA ALA A 46 -10.57 3.23 12.23
C ALA A 46 -9.46 3.52 13.26
N LYS A 47 -8.21 3.17 12.93
CA LYS A 47 -7.01 3.44 13.75
C LYS A 47 -6.34 4.78 13.45
N GLY A 48 -6.97 5.65 12.65
CA GLY A 48 -6.49 7.00 12.36
C GLY A 48 -5.45 7.07 11.23
N ALA A 49 -5.33 6.03 10.40
CA ALA A 49 -4.53 6.13 9.18
C ALA A 49 -5.15 7.15 8.22
N LEU A 50 -4.29 7.86 7.48
CA LEU A 50 -4.76 8.78 6.43
C LEU A 50 -5.33 7.99 5.24
N LEU A 51 -6.25 8.59 4.49
CA LEU A 51 -6.85 8.00 3.29
C LEU A 51 -5.79 7.61 2.26
N GLY A 52 -4.78 8.46 2.04
CA GLY A 52 -3.70 8.18 1.11
C GLY A 52 -2.89 6.93 1.48
N VAL A 53 -2.74 6.66 2.78
CA VAL A 53 -2.05 5.47 3.30
C VAL A 53 -2.86 4.21 3.01
N VAL A 54 -4.17 4.25 3.29
CA VAL A 54 -5.09 3.13 3.04
C VAL A 54 -5.20 2.81 1.55
N LEU A 55 -5.37 3.84 0.72
CA LEU A 55 -5.44 3.70 -0.73
C LEU A 55 -4.14 3.11 -1.31
N SER A 56 -2.99 3.58 -0.84
CA SER A 56 -1.69 3.08 -1.29
C SER A 56 -1.49 1.60 -0.97
N PHE A 57 -1.96 1.16 0.20
CA PHE A 57 -1.95 -0.26 0.59
C PHE A 57 -2.78 -1.10 -0.38
N MET A 58 -4.04 -0.73 -0.61
CA MET A 58 -4.95 -1.47 -1.49
C MET A 58 -4.42 -1.54 -2.94
N MET A 59 -3.87 -0.43 -3.44
CA MET A 59 -3.28 -0.36 -4.77
C MET A 59 -2.04 -1.26 -4.89
N ALA A 60 -1.16 -1.25 -3.88
CA ALA A 60 0.04 -2.09 -3.87
C ALA A 60 -0.29 -3.58 -3.85
N VAL A 61 -1.25 -3.99 -3.02
CA VAL A 61 -1.71 -5.40 -2.97
C VAL A 61 -2.25 -5.85 -4.33
N THR A 62 -3.07 -5.02 -4.97
CA THR A 62 -3.72 -5.38 -6.23
C THR A 62 -2.73 -5.42 -7.41
N THR A 63 -1.78 -4.46 -7.46
CA THR A 63 -0.87 -4.31 -8.61
C THR A 63 0.41 -5.13 -8.53
N LEU A 64 0.92 -5.40 -7.32
CA LEU A 64 2.25 -6.00 -7.11
C LEU A 64 2.17 -7.35 -6.42
N SER A 65 1.06 -8.07 -6.60
CA SER A 65 0.82 -9.34 -5.93
C SER A 65 1.90 -10.38 -6.26
N LEU A 66 2.46 -11.03 -5.24
CA LEU A 66 3.58 -11.96 -5.37
C LEU A 66 3.40 -13.03 -6.48
N PRO A 67 2.23 -13.70 -6.60
CA PRO A 67 2.00 -14.72 -7.62
C PRO A 67 2.01 -14.14 -9.04
N SER A 68 1.44 -12.95 -9.23
CA SER A 68 1.41 -12.29 -10.55
C SER A 68 2.82 -11.91 -11.01
N LEU A 69 3.67 -11.42 -10.09
CA LEU A 69 5.07 -11.11 -10.38
C LEU A 69 5.88 -12.36 -10.73
N ILE A 70 5.64 -13.49 -10.04
CA ILE A 70 6.30 -14.77 -10.35
C ILE A 70 5.89 -15.27 -11.73
N MET A 71 4.60 -15.17 -12.09
CA MET A 71 4.12 -15.53 -13.42
C MET A 71 4.70 -14.60 -14.49
N LEU A 72 4.71 -13.29 -14.25
CA LEU A 72 5.24 -12.30 -15.18
C LEU A 72 6.75 -12.46 -15.40
N LYS A 73 7.50 -12.85 -14.36
CA LYS A 73 8.94 -13.16 -14.45
C LYS A 73 9.24 -14.32 -15.40
N LYS A 74 8.31 -15.27 -15.57
CA LYS A 74 8.47 -16.38 -16.54
C LYS A 74 8.21 -15.93 -17.97
N ALA A 75 7.35 -14.94 -18.19
CA ALA A 75 6.98 -14.45 -19.52
C ALA A 75 7.86 -13.28 -20.01
N ILE A 76 8.45 -12.49 -19.11
CA ILE A 76 9.16 -11.24 -19.43
C ILE A 76 10.58 -11.25 -18.84
N LYS A 77 11.55 -10.62 -19.52
CA LYS A 77 12.92 -10.44 -18.99
C LYS A 77 12.89 -9.73 -17.63
N THR A 78 13.67 -10.23 -16.67
CA THR A 78 13.72 -9.70 -15.30
C THR A 78 14.03 -8.20 -15.24
N LYS A 79 14.84 -7.67 -16.19
CA LYS A 79 15.10 -6.22 -16.29
C LYS A 79 13.83 -5.39 -16.53
N LEU A 80 12.91 -5.85 -17.36
CA LEU A 80 11.64 -5.14 -17.63
C LEU A 80 10.69 -5.25 -16.44
N LEU A 81 10.69 -6.38 -15.73
CA LEU A 81 9.87 -6.57 -14.54
C LEU A 81 10.28 -5.61 -13.42
N VAL A 82 11.60 -5.43 -13.19
CA VAL A 82 12.09 -4.47 -12.19
C VAL A 82 11.66 -3.04 -12.54
N ILE A 83 11.73 -2.67 -13.82
CA ILE A 83 11.26 -1.35 -14.29
C ILE A 83 9.76 -1.19 -14.03
N PHE A 84 8.94 -2.19 -14.40
CA PHE A 84 7.50 -2.17 -14.14
C PHE A 84 7.18 -1.96 -12.66
N VAL A 85 7.78 -2.77 -11.77
CA VAL A 85 7.59 -2.64 -10.32
C VAL A 85 7.99 -1.26 -9.83
N SER A 86 9.14 -0.73 -10.30
CA SER A 86 9.60 0.59 -9.87
C SER A 86 8.65 1.72 -10.28
N ILE A 87 8.08 1.67 -11.49
CA ILE A 87 7.12 2.65 -11.98
C ILE A 87 5.81 2.56 -11.19
N CYS A 88 5.31 1.34 -10.95
CA CYS A 88 4.11 1.13 -10.14
C CYS A 88 4.30 1.65 -8.72
N VAL A 89 5.39 1.30 -8.05
CA VAL A 89 5.69 1.77 -6.69
C VAL A 89 5.78 3.29 -6.65
N ALA A 90 6.49 3.91 -7.59
CA ALA A 90 6.59 5.37 -7.68
C ALA A 90 5.22 6.03 -7.88
N GLY A 91 4.39 5.47 -8.78
CA GLY A 91 3.03 5.96 -9.04
C GLY A 91 2.12 5.85 -7.82
N ILE A 92 2.14 4.72 -7.11
CA ILE A 92 1.33 4.52 -5.91
C ILE A 92 1.75 5.49 -4.81
N ILE A 93 3.06 5.68 -4.60
CA ILE A 93 3.56 6.63 -3.61
C ILE A 93 3.12 8.06 -3.95
N LEU A 94 3.23 8.46 -5.22
CA LEU A 94 2.83 9.79 -5.67
C LEU A 94 1.33 10.03 -5.44
N VAL A 95 0.49 9.07 -5.82
CA VAL A 95 -0.97 9.12 -5.61
C VAL A 95 -1.30 9.13 -4.12
N GLY A 96 -0.63 8.30 -3.31
CA GLY A 96 -0.82 8.25 -1.86
C GLY A 96 -0.53 9.57 -1.17
N TYR A 97 0.57 10.23 -1.52
CA TYR A 97 0.87 11.56 -0.98
C TYR A 97 -0.08 12.63 -1.50
N PHE A 98 -0.46 12.56 -2.78
CA PHE A 98 -1.45 13.46 -3.35
C PHE A 98 -2.75 13.41 -2.54
N PHE A 99 -3.28 12.20 -2.28
CA PHE A 99 -4.48 12.04 -1.46
C PHE A 99 -4.28 12.47 -0.01
N ASN A 100 -3.12 12.26 0.61
CA ASN A 100 -2.86 12.77 1.96
C ASN A 100 -2.89 14.31 2.04
N VAL A 101 -2.36 15.00 1.03
CA VAL A 101 -2.37 16.46 0.99
C VAL A 101 -3.79 16.98 0.77
N PHE A 102 -4.49 16.44 -0.23
CA PHE A 102 -5.86 16.84 -0.57
C PHE A 102 -6.91 16.38 0.43
N GLN A 103 -6.64 15.36 1.25
CA GLN A 103 -7.53 14.96 2.34
C GLN A 103 -7.80 16.13 3.30
N THR A 104 -6.84 17.03 3.49
CA THR A 104 -7.02 18.25 4.30
C THR A 104 -8.01 19.25 3.67
N LEU A 105 -8.36 19.08 2.40
CA LEU A 105 -9.31 19.92 1.66
C LEU A 105 -10.74 19.35 1.68
N PHE A 106 -10.90 18.04 1.88
CA PHE A 106 -12.19 17.34 1.87
C PHE A 106 -12.78 17.05 3.27
N LEU A 107 -11.99 17.26 4.33
CA LEU A 107 -12.39 17.23 5.75
C LEU A 107 -12.43 18.65 6.31
#